data_AF-A0A2M8CVS1-F1
#
_entry.id   AF-A0A2M8CVS1-F1
#
_cell.length_a   1.000
_cell.length_b   1.000
_cell.length_c   1.000
_cell.angle_alpha   90.00
_cell.angle_beta   90.00
_cell.angle_gamma   90.00
#
_symmetry.space_group_name_H-M   'P 1'
#
loop_
_entity.id
_entity.type
_entity.pdbx_description
1 polymer ?
#
loop_
_entity_poly.entity_id
_entity_poly.type
_entity_poly.pdbx_seq_one_letter_code
_entity_poly.pdbx_strand_id
1 'polypeptide(L)'
;MKLRFFGMIVVLGLLMAFPAFALDLHEARRAGLVGETLDGYITALKETPESAALVKEVNQKRLQEYTRISLENNQPVDVVAKLAAPQIINKLESGDYYQDSKGVWKRHP
;
A
#
# COMPACT_ATOMS: atom_id res chain seq x y z
N MET A 1 -51.49 40.85 -18.74
CA MET A 1 -51.39 39.48 -19.29
C MET A 1 -50.00 38.96 -18.98
N LYS A 2 -49.86 38.03 -18.02
CA LYS A 2 -49.78 36.56 -18.25
C LYS A 2 -48.49 36.14 -19.01
N LEU A 3 -47.46 35.83 -18.21
CA LEU A 3 -46.50 34.70 -18.26
C LEU A 3 -46.31 33.95 -19.60
N ARG A 4 -45.04 33.69 -20.04
CA ARG A 4 -44.46 32.31 -20.19
C ARG A 4 -43.16 32.13 -21.01
N PHE A 5 -42.27 31.29 -20.42
CA PHE A 5 -41.22 30.40 -20.98
C PHE A 5 -39.87 31.02 -21.44
N PHE A 6 -38.78 30.84 -20.70
CA PHE A 6 -37.94 29.61 -20.56
C PHE A 6 -36.94 29.47 -21.72
N GLY A 7 -35.73 29.97 -21.52
CA GLY A 7 -34.57 29.82 -22.40
C GLY A 7 -33.34 29.43 -21.58
N MET A 8 -33.50 28.36 -20.80
CA MET A 8 -32.50 27.68 -19.99
C MET A 8 -31.41 27.09 -20.89
N ILE A 9 -30.22 27.69 -20.93
CA ILE A 9 -28.96 26.96 -21.13
C ILE A 9 -27.88 27.64 -20.27
N VAL A 10 -27.97 27.43 -18.96
CA VAL A 10 -26.78 27.38 -18.11
C VAL A 10 -26.29 25.94 -18.27
N VAL A 11 -25.27 25.71 -19.10
CA VAL A 11 -24.55 24.43 -19.10
C VAL A 11 -23.82 24.35 -17.76
N LEU A 12 -24.53 23.79 -16.79
CA LEU A 12 -24.00 23.40 -15.51
C LEU A 12 -22.98 22.28 -15.78
N GLY A 13 -21.70 22.66 -15.86
CA GLY A 13 -20.58 21.72 -15.88
C GLY A 13 -20.54 20.95 -14.57
N LEU A 14 -21.32 19.88 -14.48
CA LEU A 14 -21.29 18.95 -13.37
C LEU A 14 -19.99 18.15 -13.48
N LEU A 15 -18.92 18.66 -12.85
CA LEU A 15 -17.73 17.85 -12.58
C LEU A 15 -18.15 16.71 -11.66
N MET A 16 -18.47 15.56 -12.24
CA MET A 16 -18.63 14.32 -11.49
C MET A 16 -17.25 13.96 -10.94
N ALA A 17 -16.99 14.32 -9.68
CA ALA A 17 -15.85 13.81 -8.95
C ALA A 17 -16.11 12.32 -8.68
N PHE A 18 -15.41 11.44 -9.40
CA PHE A 18 -15.39 10.02 -9.06
C PHE A 18 -14.65 9.85 -7.74
N PRO A 19 -15.13 8.98 -6.83
CA PRO A 19 -14.37 8.63 -5.64
C PRO A 19 -13.04 8.00 -6.07
N ALA A 20 -11.93 8.60 -5.67
CA ALA A 20 -10.62 7.98 -5.80
C ALA A 20 -10.51 6.89 -4.72
N PHE A 21 -10.57 5.62 -5.13
CA PHE A 21 -10.25 4.52 -4.24
C PHE A 21 -8.74 4.52 -3.99
N ALA A 22 -8.34 4.62 -2.72
CA ALA A 22 -6.95 4.45 -2.34
C ALA A 22 -6.58 2.97 -2.53
N LEU A 23 -5.51 2.72 -3.28
CA LEU A 23 -4.97 1.37 -3.44
C LEU A 23 -4.54 0.82 -2.08
N ASP A 24 -5.15 -0.27 -1.63
CA ASP A 24 -4.75 -0.91 -0.38
C ASP A 24 -3.62 -1.94 -0.57
N LEU A 25 -2.98 -2.31 0.53
CA LEU A 25 -1.82 -3.22 0.51
C LEU A 25 -2.13 -4.60 -0.05
N HIS A 26 -3.30 -5.14 0.26
CA HIS A 26 -3.71 -6.46 -0.20
C HIS A 26 -3.98 -6.45 -1.71
N GLU A 27 -4.70 -5.44 -2.19
CA GLU A 27 -4.90 -5.21 -3.63
C GLU A 27 -3.57 -5.07 -4.38
N ALA A 28 -2.64 -4.28 -3.84
CA ALA A 28 -1.35 -4.04 -4.45
C ALA A 28 -0.48 -5.30 -4.55
N ARG A 29 -0.49 -6.17 -3.53
CA ARG A 29 0.25 -7.45 -3.55
C ARG A 29 -0.32 -8.40 -4.60
N ARG A 30 -1.65 -8.60 -4.61
CA ARG A 30 -2.32 -9.45 -5.59
C ARG A 30 -2.09 -8.98 -7.03
N ALA A 31 -2.06 -7.67 -7.25
CA ALA A 31 -1.77 -7.07 -8.55
C ALA A 31 -0.27 -7.13 -8.94
N GLY A 32 0.60 -7.60 -8.04
CA GLY A 32 2.05 -7.63 -8.23
C GLY A 32 2.66 -6.24 -8.38
N LEU A 33 2.06 -5.23 -7.73
CA LEU A 33 2.56 -3.86 -7.70
C LEU A 33 3.62 -3.67 -6.62
N VAL A 34 3.54 -4.43 -5.54
CA VAL A 34 4.47 -4.38 -4.39
C VAL A 34 4.87 -5.80 -3.97
N GLY A 35 5.98 -5.90 -3.25
CA GLY A 35 6.44 -7.14 -2.64
C GLY A 35 7.08 -6.91 -1.26
N GLU A 36 7.07 -7.94 -0.42
CA GLU A 36 7.68 -7.92 0.92
C GLU A 36 9.20 -8.12 0.83
N THR A 37 9.96 -7.31 1.57
CA THR A 37 11.42 -7.42 1.63
C THR A 37 11.86 -8.28 2.82
N LEU A 38 13.09 -8.80 2.75
CA LEU A 38 13.68 -9.57 3.86
C LEU A 38 13.89 -8.73 5.14
N ASP A 39 13.85 -7.41 5.01
CA ASP A 39 14.03 -6.46 6.11
C ASP A 39 12.69 -6.02 6.74
N GLY A 40 11.57 -6.66 6.37
CA GLY A 40 10.27 -6.42 7.01
C GLY A 40 9.49 -5.23 6.44
N TYR A 41 9.87 -4.69 5.29
CA TYR A 41 9.20 -3.59 4.63
C TYR A 41 8.60 -4.02 3.30
N ILE A 42 7.90 -3.12 2.61
CA ILE A 42 7.49 -3.34 1.22
C ILE A 42 8.29 -2.47 0.27
N THR A 43 8.42 -2.93 -0.97
CA THR A 43 8.92 -2.13 -2.10
C THR A 43 7.97 -2.24 -3.27
N ALA A 44 7.96 -1.23 -4.14
CA ALA A 44 7.30 -1.31 -5.42
C ALA A 44 8.05 -2.32 -6.32
N LEU A 45 7.29 -3.20 -6.97
CA LEU A 45 7.75 -4.05 -8.07
C LEU A 45 7.41 -3.42 -9.42
N LYS A 46 6.39 -2.55 -9.44
CA LYS A 46 6.05 -1.68 -10.56
C LYS A 46 5.95 -0.25 -10.04
N GLU A 47 6.77 0.63 -10.59
CA GLU A 47 6.81 2.03 -10.20
C GLU A 47 5.61 2.77 -10.78
N THR A 48 4.62 3.07 -9.94
CA THR A 48 3.49 3.94 -10.25
C THR A 48 3.32 4.95 -9.12
N PRO A 49 2.67 6.10 -9.36
CA PRO A 49 2.39 7.06 -8.28
C PRO A 49 1.64 6.43 -7.10
N GLU A 50 0.72 5.51 -7.37
CA GLU A 50 -0.09 4.81 -6.37
C GLU A 50 0.76 3.81 -5.57
N SER A 51 1.61 3.01 -6.24
CA SER A 51 2.48 2.05 -5.54
C SER A 51 3.53 2.77 -4.69
N ALA A 52 4.11 3.88 -5.18
CA ALA A 52 5.05 4.69 -4.42
C ALA A 52 4.40 5.33 -3.18
N ALA A 53 3.19 5.87 -3.32
CA ALA A 53 2.43 6.43 -2.21
C ALA A 53 2.13 5.36 -1.14
N LEU A 54 1.68 4.18 -1.59
CA LEU A 54 1.38 3.05 -0.71
C LEU A 54 2.63 2.52 0.01
N VAL A 55 3.75 2.39 -0.69
CA VAL A 55 5.03 1.97 -0.09
C VAL A 55 5.44 2.93 1.03
N LYS A 56 5.35 4.24 0.79
CA LYS A 56 5.63 5.25 1.82
C LYS A 56 4.70 5.10 3.02
N GLU A 57 3.39 4.99 2.78
CA GLU A 57 2.39 4.88 3.84
C GLU A 57 2.60 3.64 4.71
N VAL A 58 2.73 2.47 4.09
CA VAL A 58 2.88 1.18 4.80
C VAL A 58 4.20 1.15 5.55
N ASN A 59 5.31 1.56 4.93
CA ASN A 59 6.61 1.53 5.59
C ASN A 59 6.69 2.52 6.75
N GLN A 60 6.01 3.68 6.66
CA GLN A 60 5.91 4.60 7.78
C GLN A 60 5.14 3.99 8.96
N LYS A 61 4.00 3.31 8.71
CA LYS A 61 3.24 2.62 9.76
C LYS A 61 4.05 1.49 10.40
N ARG A 62 4.75 0.70 9.58
CA ARG A 62 5.64 -0.37 10.08
C ARG A 62 6.79 0.18 10.90
N LEU A 63 7.44 1.25 10.45
CA LEU A 63 8.52 1.89 11.21
C LEU A 63 8.05 2.37 12.59
N GLN A 64 6.86 2.99 12.66
CA GLN A 64 6.26 3.42 13.93
C GLN A 64 6.06 2.23 14.87
N GLU A 65 5.49 1.14 14.37
CA GLU A 65 5.24 -0.06 15.17
C GLU A 65 6.53 -0.78 15.58
N TYR A 66 7.50 -0.91 14.67
CA TYR A 66 8.80 -1.49 14.99
C TYR A 66 9.56 -0.64 15.99
N THR A 67 9.44 0.69 15.93
CA THR A 67 10.02 1.59 16.94
C THR A 67 9.37 1.39 18.30
N ARG A 68 8.04 1.24 18.37
CA ARG A 68 7.34 0.94 19.63
C ARG A 68 7.85 -0.37 20.25
N ILE A 69 7.89 -1.45 19.48
CA ILE A 69 8.37 -2.77 19.93
C ILE A 69 9.87 -2.72 20.29
N SER A 70 10.66 -1.96 19.54
CA SER A 70 12.09 -1.75 19.80
C SER A 70 12.33 -1.14 21.18
N LEU A 71 11.57 -0.10 21.54
CA LEU A 71 11.65 0.54 22.85
C LEU A 71 11.18 -0.38 23.98
N GLU A 72 10.12 -1.14 23.76
CA GLU A 72 9.58 -2.09 24.76
C GLU A 72 10.55 -3.23 25.07
N ASN A 73 11.26 -3.72 24.06
CA ASN A 73 12.14 -4.88 24.18
C ASN A 73 13.64 -4.54 24.23
N ASN A 74 13.99 -3.25 24.24
CA ASN A 74 15.37 -2.76 24.17
C ASN A 74 16.18 -3.42 23.03
N GLN A 75 15.56 -3.53 21.85
CA GLN A 75 16.11 -4.19 20.67
C GLN A 75 16.19 -3.19 19.51
N PRO A 76 17.29 -3.11 18.74
CA PRO A 76 17.32 -2.31 17.51
C PRO A 76 16.13 -2.53 16.56
N VAL A 77 15.60 -1.43 16.01
CA VAL A 77 14.41 -1.41 15.12
C VAL A 77 14.60 -2.30 13.89
N ASP A 78 15.80 -2.33 13.32
CA ASP A 78 16.14 -3.17 12.16
C ASP A 78 16.07 -4.66 12.48
N VAL A 79 16.43 -5.07 13.70
CA VAL A 79 16.26 -6.45 14.16
C VAL A 79 14.79 -6.78 14.34
N VAL A 80 13.99 -5.89 14.92
CA VAL A 80 12.53 -6.07 15.03
C VAL A 80 11.90 -6.26 13.65
N ALA A 81 12.28 -5.43 12.67
CA ALA A 81 11.77 -5.50 11.30
C ALA A 81 12.13 -6.84 10.62
N LYS A 82 13.39 -7.28 10.76
CA LYS A 82 13.86 -8.59 10.26
C LYS A 82 13.14 -9.78 10.91
N LEU A 83 12.80 -9.69 12.19
CA LEU A 83 12.00 -10.70 12.89
C LEU A 83 10.52 -10.71 12.45
N ALA A 84 10.01 -9.57 12.00
CA ALA A 84 8.65 -9.45 11.47
C ALA A 84 8.53 -10.00 10.05
N ALA A 85 9.56 -9.89 9.22
CA ALA A 85 9.57 -10.35 7.83
C ALA A 85 9.02 -11.79 7.64
N PRO A 86 9.55 -12.84 8.30
CA PRO A 86 9.02 -14.20 8.14
C PRO A 86 7.56 -14.33 8.62
N GLN A 87 7.14 -13.58 9.63
CA GLN A 87 5.76 -13.61 10.12
C GLN A 87 4.78 -12.99 9.12
N ILE A 88 5.22 -11.96 8.40
CA ILE A 88 4.46 -11.34 7.32
C ILE A 88 4.39 -12.28 6.13
N ILE A 89 5.54 -12.85 5.72
CA ILE A 89 5.64 -13.78 4.58
C ILE A 89 4.72 -14.99 4.79
N ASN A 90 4.69 -15.57 5.99
CA ASN A 90 3.82 -16.72 6.31
C ASN A 90 2.32 -16.42 6.25
N LYS A 91 1.93 -15.14 6.15
CA LYS A 91 0.53 -14.70 6.06
C LYS A 91 0.18 -14.17 4.66
N LEU A 92 1.11 -14.24 3.72
CA LEU A 92 0.85 -13.84 2.34
C LEU A 92 -0.10 -14.81 1.65
N GLU A 93 -0.87 -14.30 0.70
CA GLU A 93 -1.70 -15.14 -0.14
C GLU A 93 -0.85 -15.80 -1.24
N SER A 94 -1.32 -16.95 -1.74
CA SER A 94 -0.70 -17.60 -2.89
C SER A 94 -0.62 -16.62 -4.05
N GLY A 95 0.59 -16.43 -4.56
CA GLY A 95 0.86 -15.54 -5.66
C GLY A 95 1.42 -14.17 -5.32
N ASP A 96 1.42 -13.77 -4.05
CA ASP A 96 2.09 -12.56 -3.57
C ASP A 96 3.62 -12.70 -3.67
N TYR A 97 4.32 -11.57 -3.79
CA TYR A 97 5.78 -11.56 -3.94
C TYR A 97 6.50 -11.22 -2.63
N TYR A 98 7.61 -11.91 -2.40
CA TYR A 98 8.47 -11.66 -1.25
C TYR A 98 9.94 -11.96 -1.57
N GLN A 99 10.88 -11.36 -0.83
CA GLN A 99 12.28 -11.76 -0.84
C GLN A 99 12.53 -12.90 0.15
N ASP A 100 13.18 -13.97 -0.31
CA ASP A 100 13.66 -15.02 0.57
C ASP A 100 14.85 -14.55 1.43
N SER A 101 15.37 -15.45 2.28
CA SER A 101 16.51 -15.15 3.16
C SER A 101 17.81 -14.80 2.43
N LYS A 102 17.89 -14.99 1.11
CA LYS A 102 19.01 -14.59 0.25
C LYS A 102 18.72 -13.29 -0.51
N GLY A 103 17.59 -12.64 -0.24
CA GLY A 103 17.15 -11.44 -0.95
C GLY A 103 16.58 -11.71 -2.35
N VAL A 104 16.35 -12.98 -2.71
CA VAL A 104 15.84 -13.34 -4.03
C VAL A 104 14.32 -13.27 -4.03
N TRP A 105 13.76 -12.59 -5.03
CA TRP A 105 12.31 -12.53 -5.21
C TRP A 105 11.73 -13.92 -5.50
N LYS A 106 10.71 -14.27 -4.73
CA LYS A 106 9.90 -15.48 -4.83
C LYS A 106 8.44 -15.10 -4.88
N ARG A 107 7.65 -16.03 -5.39
CA ARG A 107 6.19 -15.97 -5.38
C ARG A 107 5.71 -16.95 -4.34
N HIS A 108 4.84 -16.50 -3.42
CA HIS A 108 4.29 -17.34 -2.39
C HIS A 108 3.50 -18.49 -3.03
N PRO A 109 3.73 -19.75 -2.62
CA PRO A 109 3.03 -20.90 -3.18
C PRO A 109 1.53 -20.85 -2.89
#